data_AF-A0A7S4I7N2-F1
#
_entry.id   AF-A0A7S4I7N2-F1
#
_cell.length_a   1.000
_cell.length_b   1.000
_cell.length_c   1.000
_cell.angle_alpha   90.00
_cell.angle_beta   90.00
_cell.angle_gamma   90.00
#
_symmetry.space_group_name_H-M   'P 1'
#
loop_
_entity.id
_entity.type
_entity.pdbx_description
1 polymer ?
#
loop_
_entity_poly.entity_id
_entity_poly.type
_entity_poly.pdbx_seq_one_letter_code
_entity_poly.pdbx_strand_id
1 'polypeptide(L)'
;MERVDPSCEEHNRLEQALLAFDATQHQVEARDHLPKHLTHLWDIEQSFVQSENLRLGDNRELYQEGFATLVETNDGQRTNGERMRILIFRGLIILAALASEHSWTSIIKDSSENIVVHDVEKWDNCLEFVYQSKSYTLNFECK
;
A
#
# COMPACT_ATOMS: atom_id res chain seq x y z
N MET A 1 37.27 -3.85 32.11
CA MET A 1 37.41 -3.56 30.67
C MET A 1 38.09 -2.21 30.56
N GLU A 2 39.33 -2.18 30.05
CA GLU A 2 39.98 -0.91 29.69
C GLU A 2 39.16 -0.25 28.58
N ARG A 3 38.78 1.01 28.79
CA ARG A 3 38.18 1.83 27.73
C ARG A 3 39.31 2.21 26.79
N VAL A 4 39.30 1.64 25.60
CA VAL A 4 40.25 1.96 24.52
C VAL A 4 40.11 3.45 24.20
N ASP A 5 41.24 4.15 24.12
CA ASP A 5 41.29 5.58 23.85
C ASP A 5 40.65 5.87 22.47
N PRO A 6 39.62 6.73 22.39
CA PRO A 6 38.93 7.02 21.14
C PRO A 6 39.81 7.73 20.10
N SER A 7 41.00 8.19 20.47
CA SER A 7 41.97 8.78 19.54
C SER A 7 42.94 7.75 18.92
N CYS A 8 42.87 6.48 19.32
CA CYS A 8 43.79 5.46 18.82
C CYS A 8 43.40 4.96 17.41
N GLU A 9 44.40 4.55 16.63
CA GLU A 9 44.22 4.13 15.25
C GLU A 9 43.33 2.88 15.15
N GLU A 10 43.38 1.98 16.15
CA GLU A 10 42.49 0.82 16.21
C GLU A 10 41.02 1.19 16.42
N HIS A 11 40.73 2.27 17.15
CA HIS A 11 39.36 2.74 17.35
C HIS A 11 38.77 3.28 16.04
N ASN A 12 39.54 4.07 15.29
CA ASN A 12 39.14 4.57 13.97
C ASN A 12 38.93 3.43 12.96
N ARG A 13 39.77 2.38 12.98
CA ARG A 13 39.59 1.20 12.13
C ARG A 13 38.33 0.41 12.48
N LEU A 14 38.01 0.32 13.77
CA LEU A 14 36.77 -0.32 14.24
C LEU A 14 35.53 0.48 13.81
N GLU A 15 35.57 1.80 13.91
CA GLU A 15 34.47 2.67 13.47
C GLU A 15 34.23 2.57 11.95
N GLN A 16 35.29 2.55 11.14
CA GLN A 16 35.16 2.31 9.70
C GLN A 16 34.60 0.93 9.37
N ALA A 17 34.99 -0.11 10.11
CA ALA A 17 34.45 -1.46 9.92
C ALA A 17 32.96 -1.52 10.29
N LEU A 18 32.54 -0.81 11.35
CA LEU A 18 31.13 -0.71 11.75
C LEU A 18 30.29 0.02 10.70
N LEU A 19 30.79 1.13 10.16
CA LEU A 19 30.11 1.86 9.08
C LEU A 19 29.97 1.01 7.81
N ALA A 20 31.02 0.26 7.45
CA ALA A 20 30.97 -0.65 6.31
C ALA A 20 29.99 -1.82 6.53
N PHE A 21 29.93 -2.33 7.76
CA PHE A 21 28.97 -3.37 8.14
C PHE A 21 27.53 -2.86 8.07
N ASP A 22 27.25 -1.68 8.61
CA ASP A 22 25.92 -1.07 8.59
C ASP A 22 25.46 -0.77 7.16
N ALA A 23 26.35 -0.25 6.31
CA ALA A 23 26.08 -0.04 4.89
C ALA A 23 25.80 -1.37 4.15
N THR A 24 26.54 -2.43 4.48
CA THR A 24 26.32 -3.77 3.90
C THR A 24 24.98 -4.34 4.37
N GLN A 25 24.63 -4.16 5.65
CA GLN A 25 23.37 -4.62 6.21
C GLN A 25 22.18 -3.92 5.52
N HIS A 26 22.25 -2.59 5.35
CA HIS A 26 21.25 -1.83 4.61
C HIS A 26 21.11 -2.29 3.15
N GLN A 27 22.22 -2.64 2.48
CA GLN A 27 22.18 -3.18 1.11
C GLN A 27 21.55 -4.57 1.05
N VAL A 28 21.83 -5.44 2.02
CA VAL A 28 21.24 -6.79 2.10
C VAL A 28 19.75 -6.72 2.39
N GLU A 29 19.34 -5.88 3.34
CA GLU A 29 17.92 -5.63 3.64
C GLU A 29 17.19 -5.09 2.40
N ALA A 30 17.75 -4.06 1.74
CA ALA A 30 17.18 -3.55 0.49
C ALA A 30 17.07 -4.63 -0.60
N ARG A 31 18.09 -5.49 -0.74
CA ARG A 31 18.12 -6.59 -1.72
C ARG A 31 17.10 -7.68 -1.42
N ASP A 32 16.79 -7.95 -0.15
CA ASP A 32 15.86 -9.03 0.21
C ASP A 32 14.39 -8.55 0.22
N HIS A 33 14.16 -7.24 0.40
CA HIS A 33 12.85 -6.62 0.30
C HIS A 33 12.41 -6.33 -1.14
N LEU A 34 13.33 -5.93 -2.04
CA LEU A 34 13.00 -5.56 -3.42
C LEU A 34 12.30 -6.69 -4.22
N PRO A 35 12.80 -7.96 -4.24
CA PRO A 35 12.21 -9.03 -5.04
C PRO A 35 10.82 -9.44 -4.54
N LYS A 36 10.61 -9.44 -3.23
CA LYS A 36 9.31 -9.73 -2.61
C LYS A 36 8.30 -8.64 -2.97
N HIS A 37 8.74 -7.38 -2.88
CA HIS A 37 7.93 -6.22 -3.24
C HIS A 37 7.53 -6.25 -4.72
N LEU A 38 8.47 -6.50 -5.63
CA LEU A 38 8.19 -6.60 -7.08
C LEU A 38 7.25 -7.77 -7.42
N THR A 39 7.41 -8.91 -6.74
CA THR A 39 6.52 -10.07 -6.94
C THR A 39 5.09 -9.74 -6.47
N HIS A 40 4.95 -9.07 -5.32
CA HIS A 40 3.63 -8.66 -4.81
C HIS A 40 2.95 -7.63 -5.71
N LEU A 41 3.71 -6.66 -6.28
CA LEU A 41 3.17 -5.73 -7.27
C LEU A 41 2.68 -6.45 -8.53
N TRP A 42 3.45 -7.41 -9.04
CA TRP A 42 3.06 -8.19 -10.21
C TRP A 42 1.79 -9.00 -9.95
N ASP A 43 1.68 -9.65 -8.79
CA ASP A 43 0.46 -10.37 -8.38
C ASP A 43 -0.75 -9.44 -8.31
N ILE A 44 -0.57 -8.22 -7.79
CA ILE A 44 -1.62 -7.19 -7.79
C ILE A 44 -2.02 -6.85 -9.21
N GLU A 45 -1.08 -6.55 -10.11
CA GLU A 45 -1.38 -6.23 -11.51
C GLU A 45 -2.14 -7.35 -12.22
N GLN A 46 -1.77 -8.62 -12.00
CA GLN A 46 -2.46 -9.77 -12.59
C GLN A 46 -3.86 -10.02 -12.01
N SER A 47 -4.14 -9.52 -10.81
CA SER A 47 -5.46 -9.66 -10.17
C SER A 47 -6.52 -8.70 -10.72
N PHE A 48 -6.13 -7.70 -11.53
CA PHE A 48 -7.08 -6.78 -12.17
C PHE A 48 -7.51 -7.28 -13.55
N VAL A 49 -8.68 -6.83 -14.00
CA VAL A 49 -9.18 -7.14 -15.34
C VAL A 49 -8.19 -6.68 -16.41
N GLN A 50 -7.93 -7.53 -17.41
CA GLN A 50 -6.92 -7.27 -18.43
C GLN A 50 -7.18 -5.98 -19.23
N SER A 51 -8.44 -5.57 -19.38
CA SER A 51 -8.83 -4.33 -20.05
C SER A 51 -8.31 -3.06 -19.37
N GLU A 52 -8.02 -3.10 -18.07
CA GLU A 52 -7.48 -1.95 -17.34
C GLU A 52 -5.98 -1.75 -17.54
N ASN A 53 -5.25 -2.81 -17.91
CA ASN A 53 -3.79 -2.77 -18.08
C ASN A 53 -3.12 -2.02 -16.92
N LEU A 54 -3.44 -2.41 -15.68
CA LEU A 54 -2.88 -1.80 -14.48
C LEU A 54 -1.35 -1.98 -14.49
N ARG A 55 -0.63 -0.86 -14.42
CA ARG A 55 0.83 -0.81 -14.31
C ARG A 55 1.21 0.06 -13.13
N LEU A 56 1.62 -0.59 -12.05
CA LEU A 56 2.12 0.04 -10.84
C LEU A 56 3.60 0.41 -11.02
N GLY A 57 4.34 -0.36 -11.81
CA GLY A 57 5.76 -0.12 -12.10
C GLY A 57 6.67 -0.39 -10.90
N ASP A 58 7.97 -0.46 -11.15
CA ASP A 58 8.93 -1.11 -10.23
C ASP A 58 9.22 -0.32 -8.93
N ASN A 59 8.84 0.95 -8.88
CA ASN A 59 9.17 1.87 -7.77
C ASN A 59 7.98 2.21 -6.85
N ARG A 60 6.81 1.58 -7.02
CA ARG A 60 5.66 1.86 -6.16
C ARG A 60 5.65 0.97 -4.94
N GLU A 61 5.99 1.51 -3.79
CA GLU A 61 5.84 0.82 -2.50
C GLU A 61 4.36 0.73 -2.11
N LEU A 62 3.90 -0.48 -1.77
CA LEU A 62 2.57 -0.71 -1.21
C LEU A 62 2.67 -0.58 0.31
N TYR A 63 1.96 0.40 0.87
CA TYR A 63 1.88 0.60 2.31
C TYR A 63 0.81 -0.27 2.95
N GLN A 64 -0.34 -0.39 2.29
CA GLN A 64 -1.46 -1.12 2.86
C GLN A 64 -2.34 -1.73 1.79
N GLU A 65 -2.77 -2.95 2.06
CA GLU A 65 -3.83 -3.65 1.34
C GLU A 65 -4.93 -4.02 2.34
N GLY A 66 -6.19 -3.79 1.96
CA GLY A 66 -7.34 -4.11 2.80
C GLY A 66 -8.55 -4.54 1.97
N PHE A 67 -9.46 -5.26 2.61
CA PHE A 67 -10.76 -5.61 2.04
C PHE A 67 -11.86 -5.00 2.90
N ALA A 68 -12.92 -4.56 2.24
CA ALA A 68 -14.07 -3.93 2.90
C ALA A 68 -15.35 -4.29 2.15
N THR A 69 -16.49 -3.97 2.77
CA THR A 69 -17.82 -4.11 2.15
C THR A 69 -18.38 -2.73 1.86
N LEU A 70 -18.88 -2.51 0.65
CA LEU A 70 -19.56 -1.28 0.27
C LEU A 70 -20.91 -1.19 0.99
N VAL A 71 -21.13 -0.18 1.83
CA VAL A 71 -22.40 -0.04 2.57
C VAL A 71 -23.29 1.06 2.02
N GLU A 72 -22.70 2.10 1.43
CA GLU A 72 -23.42 3.22 0.83
C GLU A 72 -22.61 3.82 -0.31
N THR A 73 -23.30 4.25 -1.36
CA THR A 73 -22.69 4.93 -2.50
C THR A 73 -23.72 5.78 -3.22
N ASN A 74 -23.28 6.87 -3.83
CA ASN A 74 -24.07 7.65 -4.77
C ASN A 74 -23.78 7.29 -6.25
N ASP A 75 -22.93 6.29 -6.49
CA ASP A 75 -22.60 5.80 -7.83
C ASP A 75 -23.62 4.75 -8.30
N GLY A 76 -24.47 5.12 -9.25
CA GLY A 76 -25.55 4.25 -9.74
C GLY A 76 -25.11 2.96 -10.45
N GLN A 77 -23.80 2.76 -10.67
CA GLN A 77 -23.25 1.53 -11.23
C GLN A 77 -22.85 0.49 -10.17
N ARG A 78 -23.02 0.80 -8.89
CA ARG A 78 -22.52 -0.01 -7.77
C ARG A 78 -23.67 -0.43 -6.85
N THR A 79 -23.50 -1.57 -6.21
CA THR A 79 -24.49 -2.19 -5.34
C THR A 79 -23.96 -2.27 -3.92
N ASN A 80 -24.79 -1.92 -2.94
CA ASN A 80 -24.44 -2.12 -1.54
C ASN A 80 -24.27 -3.63 -1.25
N GLY A 81 -23.33 -3.96 -0.38
CA GLY A 81 -22.90 -5.33 -0.09
C GLY A 81 -21.75 -5.83 -0.99
N GLU A 82 -21.34 -5.06 -2.00
CA GLU A 82 -20.22 -5.47 -2.84
C GLU A 82 -18.89 -5.51 -2.08
N ARG A 83 -18.07 -6.51 -2.39
CA ARG A 83 -16.73 -6.64 -1.84
C ARG A 83 -15.79 -5.67 -2.54
N MET A 84 -15.06 -4.93 -1.74
CA MET A 84 -14.14 -3.88 -2.16
C MET A 84 -12.73 -4.21 -1.70
N ARG A 85 -11.74 -3.81 -2.49
CA ARG A 85 -10.32 -3.91 -2.15
C ARG A 85 -9.70 -2.52 -2.19
N ILE A 86 -8.95 -2.18 -1.15
CA ILE A 86 -8.24 -0.92 -1.03
C ILE A 86 -6.75 -1.23 -1.13
N LEU A 87 -6.05 -0.52 -2.01
CA LEU A 87 -4.59 -0.59 -2.15
C LEU A 87 -4.03 0.83 -2.00
N ILE A 88 -3.17 1.01 -1.00
CA ILE A 88 -2.53 2.29 -0.69
C ILE A 88 -1.05 2.16 -1.03
N PHE A 89 -0.64 2.88 -2.07
CA PHE A 89 0.76 3.02 -2.46
C PHE A 89 1.26 4.42 -2.10
N ARG A 90 2.57 4.63 -2.19
CA ARG A 90 3.14 5.98 -2.16
C ARG A 90 2.59 6.85 -3.30
N GLY A 91 1.76 7.82 -2.94
CA GLY A 91 1.17 8.79 -3.88
C GLY A 91 0.11 8.22 -4.82
N LEU A 92 -0.48 7.05 -4.51
CA LEU A 92 -1.59 6.48 -5.28
C LEU A 92 -2.48 5.65 -4.36
N ILE A 93 -3.78 5.85 -4.47
CA ILE A 93 -4.78 4.99 -3.85
C ILE A 93 -5.60 4.35 -4.96
N ILE A 94 -5.81 3.04 -4.84
CA ILE A 94 -6.73 2.29 -5.68
C ILE A 94 -7.86 1.74 -4.81
N LEU A 95 -9.09 2.11 -5.16
CA LEU A 95 -10.29 1.44 -4.68
C LEU A 95 -10.83 0.57 -5.80
N ALA A 96 -10.95 -0.73 -5.56
CA ALA A 96 -11.37 -1.70 -6.57
C ALA A 96 -12.62 -2.48 -6.15
N ALA A 97 -13.48 -2.73 -7.14
CA ALA A 97 -14.63 -3.61 -7.12
C ALA A 97 -14.22 -5.04 -7.42
N LEU A 98 -14.89 -6.03 -6.83
CA LEU A 98 -14.84 -7.39 -7.36
C LEU A 98 -15.68 -7.47 -8.66
N ALA A 99 -15.03 -7.80 -9.78
CA ALA A 99 -15.68 -7.93 -11.10
C ALA A 99 -16.08 -9.38 -11.42
N SER A 100 -15.27 -10.34 -10.99
CA SER A 100 -15.56 -11.78 -11.04
C SER A 100 -14.92 -12.49 -9.84
N GLU A 101 -15.10 -13.80 -9.68
CA GLU A 101 -14.60 -14.57 -8.52
C GLU A 101 -13.13 -14.30 -8.17
N HIS A 102 -12.31 -13.94 -9.16
CA HIS A 102 -10.86 -13.74 -8.99
C HIS A 102 -10.32 -12.46 -9.64
N SER A 103 -11.18 -11.55 -10.12
CA SER A 103 -10.71 -10.34 -10.80
C SER A 103 -11.30 -9.07 -10.21
N TRP A 104 -10.46 -8.04 -10.15
CA TRP A 104 -10.79 -6.72 -9.63
C TRP A 104 -10.88 -5.67 -10.75
N THR A 105 -11.73 -4.68 -10.56
CA THR A 105 -11.86 -3.52 -11.45
C THR A 105 -11.70 -2.24 -10.63
N SER A 106 -10.83 -1.34 -11.08
CA SER A 106 -10.57 -0.04 -10.45
C SER A 106 -11.80 0.87 -10.55
N ILE A 107 -12.26 1.37 -9.41
CA ILE A 107 -13.31 2.39 -9.31
C ILE A 107 -12.67 3.76 -9.08
N ILE A 108 -11.70 3.81 -8.16
CA ILE A 108 -10.81 4.95 -7.95
C ILE A 108 -9.39 4.47 -8.22
N LYS A 109 -8.63 5.24 -8.98
CA LYS A 109 -7.20 5.05 -9.20
C LYS A 109 -6.60 6.42 -9.44
N ASP A 110 -6.21 7.08 -8.35
CA ASP A 110 -5.66 8.43 -8.45
C ASP A 110 -4.71 8.74 -7.29
N SER A 111 -4.01 9.87 -7.40
CA SER A 111 -3.20 10.44 -6.34
C SER A 111 -4.02 10.62 -5.06
N SER A 112 -3.39 10.39 -3.91
CA SER A 112 -3.99 10.64 -2.59
C SER A 112 -4.44 12.09 -2.40
N GLU A 113 -3.89 13.03 -3.18
CA GLU A 113 -4.27 14.45 -3.15
C GLU A 113 -5.67 14.71 -3.73
N ASN A 114 -6.17 13.80 -4.59
CA ASN A 114 -7.46 13.94 -5.27
C ASN A 114 -8.59 13.18 -4.56
N ILE A 115 -8.29 12.47 -3.48
CA ILE A 115 -9.21 11.57 -2.80
C ILE A 115 -9.38 12.07 -1.37
N VAL A 116 -10.63 12.38 -1.01
CA VAL A 116 -10.96 12.74 0.37
C VAL A 116 -11.44 11.48 1.08
N VAL A 117 -10.85 11.20 2.24
CA VAL A 117 -11.26 10.09 3.11
C VAL A 117 -11.65 10.65 4.46
N HIS A 118 -12.81 10.26 4.97
CA HIS A 118 -13.25 10.66 6.31
C HIS A 118 -14.05 9.57 7.00
N ASP A 119 -14.09 9.65 8.33
CA ASP A 119 -14.90 8.76 9.16
C ASP A 119 -16.39 9.03 8.96
N VAL A 120 -17.20 7.97 9.12
CA VAL A 120 -18.66 8.05 9.07
C VAL A 120 -19.24 7.65 10.42
N GLU A 121 -19.72 8.63 11.19
CA GLU A 121 -20.27 8.40 12.54
C GLU A 121 -21.55 7.54 12.56
N LYS A 122 -22.22 7.39 11.42
CA LYS A 122 -23.47 6.63 11.30
C LYS A 122 -23.27 5.13 11.54
N TRP A 123 -22.06 4.62 11.32
CA TRP A 123 -21.73 3.19 11.41
C TRP A 123 -20.34 2.96 11.96
N ASP A 124 -20.17 1.90 12.74
CA ASP A 124 -18.85 1.51 13.27
C ASP A 124 -17.92 1.02 12.14
N ASN A 125 -16.64 1.40 12.22
CA ASN A 125 -15.57 1.00 11.30
C ASN A 125 -15.82 1.36 9.82
N CYS A 126 -16.51 2.46 9.57
CA CYS A 126 -16.78 2.95 8.23
C CYS A 126 -15.92 4.15 7.85
N LEU A 127 -15.30 4.09 6.67
CA LEU A 127 -14.67 5.24 6.01
C LEU A 127 -15.41 5.55 4.71
N GLU A 128 -15.65 6.82 4.46
CA GLU A 128 -16.15 7.29 3.17
C GLU A 128 -15.00 7.82 2.31
N PHE A 129 -14.93 7.29 1.09
CA PHE A 129 -14.02 7.73 0.05
C PHE A 129 -14.79 8.59 -0.94
N VAL A 130 -14.39 9.86 -1.10
CA VAL A 130 -15.00 10.81 -2.02
C VAL A 130 -14.01 11.14 -3.15
N TYR A 131 -14.46 10.94 -4.40
CA TYR A 131 -13.68 11.16 -5.60
C TYR A 131 -14.57 11.58 -6.77
N GLN A 132 -14.24 12.68 -7.45
CA GLN A 132 -15.00 13.20 -8.62
C GLN A 132 -16.52 13.29 -8.41
N SER A 133 -16.96 13.80 -7.25
CA SER A 133 -18.38 13.89 -6.84
C SER A 133 -19.08 12.55 -6.60
N LYS A 134 -18.34 11.44 -6.66
CA LYS A 134 -18.82 10.11 -6.24
C LYS A 134 -18.35 9.82 -4.83
N SER A 135 -19.16 9.11 -4.07
CA SER A 135 -18.82 8.66 -2.72
C SER A 135 -19.04 7.16 -2.54
N TYR A 136 -18.15 6.56 -1.75
CA TYR A 136 -18.12 5.14 -1.45
C TYR A 136 -17.85 4.95 0.04
N THR A 137 -18.88 4.62 0.80
CA THR A 137 -18.75 4.31 2.22
C THR A 137 -18.46 2.83 2.38
N LEU A 138 -17.32 2.52 2.98
CA LEU A 138 -16.78 1.18 3.12
C LEU A 138 -16.76 0.80 4.59
N ASN A 139 -17.31 -0.36 4.92
CA ASN A 139 -17.16 -0.97 6.25
C ASN A 139 -15.97 -1.94 6.24
N PHE A 140 -15.00 -1.67 7.11
CA PHE A 140 -13.87 -2.54 7.36
C PHE A 140 -14.25 -3.48 8.51
N GLU A 141 -14.89 -4.60 8.19
CA GLU A 141 -15.20 -5.61 9.20
C GLU A 141 -13.90 -6.10 9.85
N CYS A 142 -13.66 -5.70 11.10
CA CYS A 142 -12.66 -6.35 11.95
C CYS A 142 -13.12 -7.77 12.21
N LYS A 143 -12.40 -8.76 11.66
CA LYS A 143 -12.52 -10.17 12.06
C LYS A 143 -12.19 -10.37 13.53
#